data_AF-A0A1Q5PSW0-F1
#
_entry.id   AF-A0A1Q5PSW0-F1
#
_cell.length_a   1.000
_cell.length_b   1.000
_cell.length_c   1.000
_cell.angle_alpha   90.00
_cell.angle_beta   90.00
_cell.angle_gamma   90.00
#
_symmetry.space_group_name_H-M   'P 1'
#
loop_
_entity.id
_entity.type
_entity.pdbx_description
1 polymer ?
#
loop_
_entity_poly.entity_id
_entity_poly.type
_entity_poly.pdbx_seq_one_letter_code
_entity_poly.pdbx_strand_id
1 'polypeptide(L)'
;MESNTSQFSLPADLISGEVEAADAIRPLSVFDMFRVGVGPSSSHTVGPMRAGLAFAEELAQMCAEGAPEPTHLTVDLFGSLGATGRGHSTDRAALLGLAGHDPQTVDLETVKTIIDQIRQSERFTLLGGKEVEYVLERDMRFLPSIVLPYHVNALTITALTRCSDGYCAEPEEGQILRRTYYSVGGGFVMAQTNDDVFRPEVEAIASAEALSVADVVAPYPFSTAAQLLEHCEQTGLSIAQIVRANEEAARSAFEVNDYLDYIYDAMNACVDSGCRGEGILPGGLNVRRRAPYMADRLSRRLGQPAQEHRWAATLDDPLRAMEWVNLYALAVNEENAAGHRVVTAPTNGAAGVIPAVLGYLEFFCPEGRFLCGDEDCNDCYPAEGAVDEAERVRSADCRGHVNVDLVRDFLLASTAVGALIKTNASIAGAEVGCQGEVGSASAMAAAGLAQALGGTPQQVENAAEIAMEHSLGLTCDPVAGLVQVPCIERNAIAAVKAINAARMALWGDGRHTVTLDAAIKTMWQTGRDMLSKYKETSVGGLAVNVVEC
;
A
#
# COMPACT_ATOMS: atom_id res chain seq x y z
N MET A 1 0.78 11.02 -41.60
CA MET A 1 -0.10 9.94 -41.11
C MET A 1 -0.33 10.26 -39.66
N GLU A 2 -1.55 10.67 -39.35
CA GLU A 2 -2.02 10.98 -38.00
C GLU A 2 -1.85 9.73 -37.14
N SER A 3 -1.01 9.81 -36.10
CA SER A 3 -1.03 8.83 -35.01
C SER A 3 -2.23 9.19 -34.13
N ASN A 4 -3.39 8.64 -34.49
CA ASN A 4 -4.55 8.67 -33.64
C ASN A 4 -4.32 7.66 -32.49
N THR A 5 -3.53 8.05 -31.49
CA THR A 5 -3.48 7.38 -30.17
C THR A 5 -4.46 8.08 -29.24
N SER A 6 -5.75 8.07 -29.59
CA SER A 6 -6.76 7.96 -28.54
C SER A 6 -6.92 6.47 -28.28
N GLN A 7 -6.90 6.04 -27.02
CA GLN A 7 -7.52 4.81 -26.46
C GLN A 7 -6.54 4.06 -25.55
N PHE A 8 -7.01 3.76 -24.32
CA PHE A 8 -6.34 3.04 -23.23
C PHE A 8 -5.16 3.75 -22.54
N SER A 9 -5.39 4.28 -21.34
CA SER A 9 -4.32 4.56 -20.37
C SER A 9 -4.57 3.71 -19.13
N LEU A 10 -3.78 2.65 -18.94
CA LEU A 10 -3.86 1.85 -17.72
C LEU A 10 -3.25 2.63 -16.55
N PRO A 11 -3.67 2.35 -15.30
CA PRO A 11 -3.06 2.96 -14.12
C PRO A 11 -1.54 2.80 -14.07
N ALA A 12 -1.01 1.67 -14.57
CA ALA A 12 0.42 1.43 -14.63
C ALA A 12 1.14 2.33 -15.65
N ASP A 13 0.53 2.65 -16.79
CA ASP A 13 1.10 3.55 -17.81
C ASP A 13 1.27 4.97 -17.28
N LEU A 14 0.32 5.40 -16.45
CA LEU A 14 0.40 6.69 -15.75
C LEU A 14 1.54 6.71 -14.72
N ILE A 15 1.74 5.59 -14.00
CA ILE A 15 2.74 5.48 -12.94
C ILE A 15 4.15 5.36 -13.52
N SER A 16 4.30 4.67 -14.65
CA SER A 16 5.58 4.57 -15.36
C SER A 16 5.97 5.84 -16.10
N GLY A 17 5.04 6.78 -16.29
CA GLY A 17 5.23 7.99 -17.10
C GLY A 17 5.16 7.74 -18.61
N GLU A 18 4.61 6.59 -19.05
CA GLU A 18 4.28 6.35 -20.46
C GLU A 18 3.12 7.24 -20.91
N VAL A 19 2.22 7.61 -19.98
CA VAL A 19 1.16 8.59 -20.18
C VAL A 19 1.37 9.76 -19.23
N GLU A 20 1.45 10.98 -19.79
CA GLU A 20 1.53 12.20 -19.00
C GLU A 20 0.23 12.42 -18.21
N ALA A 21 0.38 12.90 -16.98
CA ALA A 21 -0.73 13.16 -16.05
C ALA A 21 -1.86 13.99 -16.68
N ALA A 22 -1.51 14.99 -17.49
CA ALA A 22 -2.44 15.91 -18.13
C ALA A 22 -3.25 15.28 -19.27
N ASP A 23 -2.76 14.18 -19.86
CA ASP A 23 -3.38 13.49 -20.99
C ASP A 23 -4.23 12.28 -20.53
N ALA A 24 -4.18 11.93 -19.24
CA ALA A 24 -4.95 10.84 -18.67
C ALA A 24 -6.45 11.12 -18.72
N ILE A 25 -7.22 10.20 -19.31
CA ILE A 25 -8.68 10.34 -19.43
C ILE A 25 -9.42 10.15 -18.10
N ARG A 26 -8.72 9.63 -17.08
CA ARG A 26 -9.21 9.49 -15.71
C ARG A 26 -8.06 9.51 -14.70
N PRO A 27 -8.29 10.01 -13.48
CA PRO A 27 -7.35 9.85 -12.37
C PRO A 27 -7.23 8.38 -11.94
N LEU A 28 -6.21 8.07 -11.15
CA LEU A 28 -6.09 6.78 -10.47
C LEU A 28 -7.30 6.53 -9.57
N SER A 29 -7.81 5.30 -9.62
CA SER A 29 -9.07 4.95 -8.97
C SER A 29 -8.85 4.51 -7.52
N VAL A 30 -9.93 4.47 -6.73
CA VAL A 30 -9.89 3.94 -5.36
C VAL A 30 -9.39 2.49 -5.32
N PHE A 31 -9.69 1.71 -6.37
CA PHE A 31 -9.24 0.33 -6.58
C PHE A 31 -7.74 0.23 -6.90
N ASP A 32 -7.10 1.33 -7.28
CA ASP A 32 -5.66 1.44 -7.51
C ASP A 32 -4.89 1.89 -6.28
N MET A 33 -5.57 2.61 -5.39
CA MET A 33 -5.01 3.23 -4.21
C MET A 33 -5.01 2.27 -3.01
N PHE A 34 -6.17 1.65 -2.75
CA PHE A 34 -6.38 0.75 -1.62
C PHE A 34 -6.60 -0.65 -2.13
N ARG A 35 -5.64 -1.55 -1.92
CA ARG A 35 -5.74 -2.96 -2.33
C ARG A 35 -5.35 -3.85 -1.17
N VAL A 36 -6.15 -4.90 -0.95
CA VAL A 36 -5.75 -5.98 -0.06
C VAL A 36 -4.60 -6.73 -0.70
N GLY A 37 -3.54 -6.96 0.05
CA GLY A 37 -2.38 -7.72 -0.39
C GLY A 37 -1.65 -8.37 0.78
N VAL A 38 -0.47 -8.91 0.49
CA VAL A 38 0.38 -9.56 1.49
C VAL A 38 1.60 -8.69 1.77
N GLY A 39 1.94 -8.53 3.05
CA GLY A 39 3.14 -7.84 3.51
C GLY A 39 4.44 -8.59 3.19
N PRO A 40 5.61 -7.97 3.39
CA PRO A 40 5.79 -6.64 3.98
C PRO A 40 5.85 -5.48 2.98
N SER A 41 5.94 -5.74 1.67
CA SER A 41 6.24 -4.69 0.68
C SER A 41 5.40 -4.79 -0.60
N SER A 42 4.84 -3.66 -1.05
CA SER A 42 4.11 -3.61 -2.33
C SER A 42 5.06 -3.76 -3.53
N SER A 43 6.26 -3.19 -3.46
CA SER A 43 7.28 -3.22 -4.53
C SER A 43 8.04 -4.55 -4.55
N HIS A 44 8.35 -5.13 -3.38
CA HIS A 44 9.22 -6.30 -3.27
C HIS A 44 8.48 -7.60 -2.95
N THR A 45 7.19 -7.55 -2.59
CA THR A 45 6.36 -8.73 -2.36
C THR A 45 5.24 -8.81 -3.40
N VAL A 46 4.32 -7.83 -3.42
CA VAL A 46 3.14 -7.88 -4.31
C VAL A 46 3.52 -7.84 -5.79
N GLY A 47 4.43 -6.94 -6.19
CA GLY A 47 4.89 -6.85 -7.58
C GLY A 47 5.53 -8.15 -8.10
N PRO A 48 6.57 -8.70 -7.44
CA PRO A 48 7.17 -9.97 -7.83
C PRO A 48 6.20 -11.16 -7.86
N MET A 49 5.20 -11.19 -6.97
CA MET A 49 4.15 -12.20 -7.01
C MET A 49 3.27 -12.07 -8.26
N ARG A 50 2.87 -10.85 -8.63
CA ARG A 50 2.13 -10.59 -9.89
C ARG A 50 2.95 -10.93 -11.13
N ALA A 51 4.25 -10.60 -11.13
CA ALA A 51 5.15 -10.97 -12.21
C ALA A 51 5.27 -12.50 -12.37
N GLY A 52 5.38 -13.23 -11.25
CA GLY A 52 5.39 -14.69 -11.24
C GLY A 52 4.09 -15.30 -11.78
N LEU A 53 2.93 -14.75 -11.39
CA LEU A 53 1.63 -15.20 -11.88
C LEU A 53 1.48 -14.98 -13.39
N ALA A 54 1.79 -13.77 -13.88
CA ALA A 54 1.70 -13.46 -15.30
C ALA A 54 2.62 -14.36 -16.14
N PHE A 55 3.85 -14.62 -15.67
CA PHE A 55 4.75 -15.56 -16.33
C PHE A 55 4.19 -16.98 -16.37
N ALA A 56 3.61 -17.46 -15.27
CA ALA A 56 3.07 -18.80 -15.17
C ALA A 56 1.83 -19.00 -16.05
N GLU A 57 0.97 -17.98 -16.16
CA GLU A 57 -0.17 -17.97 -17.06
C GLU A 57 0.27 -18.03 -18.53
N GLU A 58 1.23 -17.20 -18.93
CA GLU A 58 1.80 -17.20 -20.28
C GLU A 58 2.44 -18.56 -20.61
N LEU A 59 3.26 -19.10 -19.69
CA LEU A 59 3.90 -20.41 -19.87
C LEU A 59 2.87 -21.54 -19.98
N ALA A 60 1.84 -21.53 -19.12
CA ALA A 60 0.77 -22.53 -19.16
C ALA A 60 0.01 -22.50 -20.50
N GLN A 61 -0.28 -21.30 -21.02
CA GLN A 61 -0.89 -21.11 -22.32
C GLN A 61 0.00 -21.64 -23.45
N MET A 62 1.29 -21.27 -23.47
CA MET A 62 2.24 -21.77 -24.48
C MET A 62 2.33 -23.30 -24.49
N CYS A 63 2.38 -23.94 -23.31
CA CYS A 63 2.36 -25.40 -23.24
C CYS A 63 1.04 -26.00 -23.76
N ALA A 64 -0.11 -25.36 -23.47
CA ALA A 64 -1.40 -25.80 -24.01
C ALA A 64 -1.46 -25.69 -25.54
N GLU A 65 -0.71 -24.75 -26.12
CA GLU A 65 -0.54 -24.55 -27.57
C GLU A 65 0.54 -25.44 -28.20
N GLY A 66 1.20 -26.30 -27.40
CA GLY A 66 2.14 -27.33 -27.87
C GLY A 66 3.62 -27.04 -27.63
N ALA A 67 3.96 -26.00 -26.87
CA ALA A 67 5.34 -25.80 -26.41
C ALA A 67 5.81 -26.95 -25.51
N PRO A 68 7.12 -27.25 -25.44
CA PRO A 68 7.66 -28.27 -24.56
C PRO A 68 7.27 -28.06 -23.09
N GLU A 69 7.19 -29.14 -22.33
CA GLU A 69 6.96 -29.08 -20.89
C GLU A 69 8.19 -28.52 -20.16
N PRO A 70 8.05 -27.53 -19.26
CA PRO A 70 9.16 -27.04 -18.47
C PRO A 70 9.68 -28.14 -17.55
N THR A 71 10.99 -28.24 -17.48
CA THR A 71 11.69 -29.17 -16.56
C THR A 71 12.42 -28.44 -15.45
N HIS A 72 12.68 -27.15 -15.65
CA HIS A 72 13.50 -26.33 -14.79
C HIS A 72 13.16 -24.84 -14.95
N LEU A 73 13.39 -24.06 -13.89
CA LEU A 73 13.16 -22.61 -13.86
C LEU A 73 14.30 -21.89 -13.15
N THR A 74 14.57 -20.65 -13.56
CA THR A 74 15.43 -19.72 -12.82
C THR A 74 14.72 -18.37 -12.63
N VAL A 75 14.99 -17.74 -11.49
CA VAL A 75 14.48 -16.41 -11.12
C VAL A 75 15.67 -15.54 -10.71
N ASP A 76 15.86 -14.44 -11.44
CA ASP A 76 16.91 -13.47 -11.19
C ASP A 76 16.32 -12.19 -10.63
N LEU A 77 16.76 -11.76 -9.45
CA LEU A 77 16.32 -10.55 -8.78
C LEU A 77 17.44 -9.50 -8.86
N PHE A 78 17.18 -8.40 -9.58
CA PHE A 78 18.17 -7.36 -9.88
C PHE A 78 18.02 -6.15 -8.98
N GLY A 79 19.10 -5.35 -8.90
CA GLY A 79 19.13 -4.04 -8.26
C GLY A 79 18.59 -4.08 -6.84
N SER A 80 17.55 -3.29 -6.58
CA SER A 80 16.95 -3.20 -5.25
C SER A 80 16.25 -4.49 -4.83
N LEU A 81 15.55 -5.18 -5.74
CA LEU A 81 14.97 -6.51 -5.45
C LEU A 81 16.07 -7.51 -5.04
N GLY A 82 17.22 -7.46 -5.70
CA GLY A 82 18.38 -8.28 -5.35
C GLY A 82 19.01 -7.91 -4.00
N ALA A 83 18.92 -6.64 -3.59
CA ALA A 83 19.57 -6.13 -2.37
C ALA A 83 18.75 -6.40 -1.10
N THR A 84 17.46 -6.10 -1.13
CA THR A 84 16.58 -6.16 0.06
C THR A 84 15.57 -7.31 -0.02
N GLY A 85 15.50 -8.03 -1.14
CA GLY A 85 14.44 -9.00 -1.40
C GLY A 85 14.34 -10.12 -0.38
N ARG A 86 15.44 -10.52 0.29
CA ARG A 86 15.38 -11.49 1.39
C ARG A 86 14.60 -10.95 2.59
N GLY A 87 14.84 -9.70 2.98
CA GLY A 87 14.11 -9.03 4.06
C GLY A 87 12.63 -8.80 3.70
N HIS A 88 12.33 -8.65 2.41
CA HIS A 88 10.99 -8.46 1.89
C HIS A 88 10.28 -9.75 1.43
N SER A 89 10.90 -10.92 1.61
CA SER A 89 10.37 -12.21 1.15
C SER A 89 10.03 -12.26 -0.34
N THR A 90 10.83 -11.60 -1.18
CA THR A 90 10.66 -11.52 -2.64
C THR A 90 10.75 -12.87 -3.32
N ASP A 91 11.67 -13.72 -2.84
CA ASP A 91 11.82 -15.11 -3.29
C ASP A 91 10.52 -15.89 -3.13
N ARG A 92 9.97 -15.88 -1.92
CA ARG A 92 8.68 -16.49 -1.60
C ARG A 92 7.55 -15.92 -2.46
N ALA A 93 7.52 -14.61 -2.63
CA ALA A 93 6.47 -13.93 -3.37
C ALA A 93 6.46 -14.34 -4.86
N ALA A 94 7.62 -14.31 -5.52
CA ALA A 94 7.76 -14.75 -6.91
C ALA A 94 7.34 -16.22 -7.08
N LEU A 95 7.71 -17.09 -6.14
CA LEU A 95 7.34 -18.51 -6.16
C LEU A 95 5.84 -18.73 -5.91
N LEU A 96 5.20 -17.97 -5.03
CA LEU A 96 3.74 -18.04 -4.86
C LEU A 96 3.01 -17.67 -6.16
N GLY A 97 3.48 -16.63 -6.84
CA GLY A 97 2.95 -16.22 -8.14
C GLY A 97 3.11 -17.33 -9.19
N LEU A 98 4.32 -17.90 -9.29
CA LEU A 98 4.59 -18.99 -10.23
C LEU A 98 3.77 -20.27 -9.97
N ALA A 99 3.37 -20.50 -8.72
CA ALA A 99 2.47 -21.59 -8.33
C ALA A 99 0.99 -21.30 -8.67
N GLY A 100 0.67 -20.08 -9.13
CA GLY A 100 -0.68 -19.68 -9.54
C GLY A 100 -1.48 -18.92 -8.48
N HIS A 101 -0.84 -18.46 -7.39
CA HIS A 101 -1.54 -17.72 -6.35
C HIS A 101 -1.57 -16.21 -6.63
N ASP A 102 -2.73 -15.58 -6.40
CA ASP A 102 -2.90 -14.13 -6.47
C ASP A 102 -2.69 -13.48 -5.09
N PRO A 103 -1.97 -12.34 -5.00
CA PRO A 103 -1.64 -11.70 -3.73
C PRO A 103 -2.84 -11.23 -2.90
N GLN A 104 -4.01 -11.03 -3.51
CA GLN A 104 -5.23 -10.62 -2.82
C GLN A 104 -5.94 -11.82 -2.17
N THR A 105 -5.80 -13.01 -2.75
CA THR A 105 -6.60 -14.20 -2.40
C THR A 105 -5.81 -15.33 -1.75
N VAL A 106 -4.47 -15.31 -1.83
CA VAL A 106 -3.60 -16.35 -1.25
C VAL A 106 -3.85 -16.53 0.25
N ASP A 107 -3.93 -17.78 0.70
CA ASP A 107 -4.14 -18.11 2.11
C ASP A 107 -2.83 -18.08 2.91
N LEU A 108 -2.92 -17.80 4.21
CA LEU A 108 -1.74 -17.64 5.07
C LEU A 108 -0.95 -18.94 5.26
N GLU A 109 -1.58 -20.11 5.16
CA GLU A 109 -0.88 -21.37 5.38
C GLU A 109 0.05 -21.65 4.21
N THR A 110 -0.45 -21.48 2.98
CA THR A 110 0.35 -21.57 1.76
C THR A 110 1.54 -20.60 1.79
N VAL A 111 1.33 -19.35 2.22
CA VAL A 111 2.42 -18.36 2.39
C VAL A 111 3.47 -18.83 3.40
N LYS A 112 3.09 -19.58 4.44
CA LYS A 112 4.06 -20.08 5.43
C LYS A 112 4.83 -21.30 4.94
N THR A 113 4.19 -22.20 4.21
CA THR A 113 4.75 -23.53 3.95
C THR A 113 5.52 -23.64 2.63
N ILE A 114 5.23 -22.80 1.63
CA ILE A 114 5.73 -22.99 0.25
C ILE A 114 7.26 -23.10 0.15
N ILE A 115 8.01 -22.24 0.84
CA ILE A 115 9.48 -22.26 0.80
C ILE A 115 10.04 -23.53 1.44
N ASP A 116 9.48 -23.95 2.58
CA ASP A 116 9.95 -25.14 3.29
C ASP A 116 9.65 -26.42 2.51
N GLN A 117 8.51 -26.46 1.82
CA GLN A 117 8.15 -27.57 0.91
C GLN A 117 9.14 -27.67 -0.27
N ILE A 118 9.50 -26.55 -0.89
CA ILE A 118 10.47 -26.51 -1.99
C ILE A 118 11.85 -26.95 -1.50
N ARG A 119 12.32 -26.45 -0.35
CA ARG A 119 13.61 -26.84 0.23
C ARG A 119 13.70 -28.33 0.55
N GLN A 120 12.61 -28.93 1.03
CA GLN A 120 12.59 -30.35 1.40
C GLN A 120 12.53 -31.28 0.19
N SER A 121 11.84 -30.85 -0.88
CA SER A 121 11.59 -31.69 -2.05
C SER A 121 12.56 -31.46 -3.20
N GLU A 122 13.23 -30.30 -3.26
CA GLU A 122 13.96 -29.80 -4.44
C GLU A 122 13.11 -29.81 -5.72
N ARG A 123 11.79 -29.71 -5.53
CA ARG A 123 10.76 -29.70 -6.56
C ARG A 123 9.85 -28.50 -6.34
N PHE A 124 9.29 -28.01 -7.43
CA PHE A 124 8.35 -26.91 -7.39
C PHE A 124 7.16 -27.19 -8.31
N THR A 125 5.95 -26.97 -7.79
CA THR A 125 4.70 -27.14 -8.55
C THR A 125 4.27 -25.79 -9.12
N LEU A 126 4.22 -25.70 -10.44
CA LEU A 126 3.75 -24.54 -11.17
C LEU A 126 2.23 -24.51 -11.29
N LEU A 127 1.71 -23.34 -11.68
CA LEU A 127 0.34 -23.20 -12.17
C LEU A 127 0.00 -24.34 -13.15
N GLY A 128 -1.17 -24.96 -12.95
CA GLY A 128 -1.59 -26.14 -13.71
C GLY A 128 -1.07 -27.48 -13.18
N GLY A 129 -0.37 -27.49 -12.04
CA GLY A 129 0.04 -28.71 -11.34
C GLY A 129 1.30 -29.38 -11.90
N LYS A 130 2.11 -28.65 -12.67
CA LYS A 130 3.32 -29.18 -13.32
C LYS A 130 4.50 -29.11 -12.37
N GLU A 131 5.15 -30.25 -12.10
CA GLU A 131 6.33 -30.31 -11.23
C GLU A 131 7.63 -30.13 -12.02
N VAL A 132 8.47 -29.20 -11.57
CA VAL A 132 9.82 -28.95 -12.11
C VAL A 132 10.89 -29.19 -11.05
N GLU A 133 12.12 -29.45 -11.49
CA GLU A 133 13.29 -29.41 -10.60
C GLU A 133 13.58 -27.95 -10.22
N TYR A 134 13.62 -27.69 -8.90
CA TYR A 134 13.89 -26.35 -8.40
C TYR A 134 14.64 -26.41 -7.06
N VAL A 135 15.91 -26.05 -7.10
CA VAL A 135 16.80 -25.94 -5.94
C VAL A 135 16.90 -24.47 -5.60
N LEU A 136 16.26 -24.06 -4.49
CA LEU A 136 16.10 -22.66 -4.13
C LEU A 136 17.41 -21.87 -4.14
N GLU A 137 18.49 -22.43 -3.58
CA GLU A 137 19.80 -21.77 -3.48
C GLU A 137 20.51 -21.60 -4.83
N ARG A 138 20.20 -22.46 -5.81
CA ARG A 138 20.76 -22.41 -7.18
C ARG A 138 19.93 -21.52 -8.09
N ASP A 139 18.61 -21.63 -7.97
CA ASP A 139 17.65 -21.20 -8.99
C ASP A 139 16.98 -19.86 -8.66
N MET A 140 17.10 -19.38 -7.41
CA MET A 140 16.73 -18.03 -7.00
C MET A 140 17.98 -17.18 -6.78
N ARG A 141 18.32 -16.34 -7.75
CA ARG A 141 19.58 -15.56 -7.76
C ARG A 141 19.33 -14.11 -7.39
N PHE A 142 20.01 -13.65 -6.34
CA PHE A 142 19.99 -12.25 -5.89
C PHE A 142 21.20 -11.52 -6.45
N LEU A 143 20.97 -10.54 -7.32
CA LEU A 143 21.97 -9.83 -8.11
C LEU A 143 21.96 -8.31 -7.83
N PRO A 144 22.28 -7.88 -6.59
CA PRO A 144 22.13 -6.48 -6.17
C PRO A 144 23.02 -5.49 -6.94
N SER A 145 24.15 -5.95 -7.48
CA SER A 145 25.11 -5.11 -8.20
C SER A 145 24.72 -4.87 -9.66
N ILE A 146 23.69 -5.54 -10.17
CA ILE A 146 23.20 -5.40 -11.54
C ILE A 146 21.90 -4.61 -11.49
N VAL A 147 21.90 -3.39 -12.01
CA VAL A 147 20.71 -2.55 -12.13
C VAL A 147 20.32 -2.50 -13.60
N LEU A 148 19.07 -2.88 -13.91
CA LEU A 148 18.58 -2.81 -15.28
C LEU A 148 18.18 -1.37 -15.64
N PRO A 149 18.27 -0.96 -16.93
CA PRO A 149 18.14 0.44 -17.33
C PRO A 149 16.77 1.07 -17.11
N TYR A 150 15.67 0.29 -17.21
CA TYR A 150 14.32 0.82 -17.04
C TYR A 150 14.02 1.22 -15.59
N HIS A 151 14.21 0.29 -14.66
CA HIS A 151 13.85 0.49 -13.25
C HIS A 151 14.72 -0.36 -12.33
N VAL A 152 14.97 0.15 -11.12
CA VAL A 152 15.87 -0.47 -10.13
C VAL A 152 15.32 -1.74 -9.49
N ASN A 153 13.99 -1.90 -9.49
CA ASN A 153 13.31 -3.13 -9.10
C ASN A 153 12.99 -3.94 -10.35
N ALA A 154 13.82 -4.92 -10.68
CA ALA A 154 13.60 -5.77 -11.84
C ALA A 154 13.82 -7.24 -11.49
N LEU A 155 13.07 -8.12 -12.15
CA LEU A 155 13.28 -9.56 -12.11
C LEU A 155 13.20 -10.18 -13.50
N THR A 156 13.96 -11.23 -13.74
CA THR A 156 13.86 -12.05 -14.95
C THR A 156 13.52 -13.48 -14.55
N ILE A 157 12.53 -14.06 -15.22
CA ILE A 157 12.12 -15.45 -15.04
C ILE A 157 12.41 -16.21 -16.34
N THR A 158 13.04 -17.38 -16.23
CA THR A 158 13.40 -18.22 -17.39
C THR A 158 12.96 -19.66 -17.18
N ALA A 159 12.15 -20.18 -18.10
CA ALA A 159 11.70 -21.56 -18.17
C ALA A 159 12.49 -22.36 -19.19
N LEU A 160 12.91 -23.56 -18.81
CA LEU A 160 13.82 -24.42 -19.57
C LEU A 160 13.27 -25.84 -19.68
N THR A 161 13.39 -26.45 -20.86
CA THR A 161 13.18 -27.89 -21.09
C THR A 161 14.51 -28.61 -21.22
N ARG A 162 14.52 -29.91 -20.91
CA ARG A 162 15.70 -30.76 -21.07
C ARG A 162 15.99 -30.97 -22.56
N CYS A 163 17.22 -30.68 -22.99
CA CYS A 163 17.74 -31.07 -24.31
C CYS A 163 18.05 -32.58 -24.32
N SER A 164 17.99 -33.22 -25.49
CA SER A 164 18.07 -34.69 -25.67
C SER A 164 19.31 -35.37 -25.07
N ASP A 165 20.37 -34.61 -24.79
CA ASP A 165 21.70 -35.13 -24.43
C ASP A 165 22.11 -34.82 -22.97
N GLY A 166 21.15 -34.41 -22.13
CA GLY A 166 21.30 -34.34 -20.68
C GLY A 166 21.81 -33.01 -20.11
N TYR A 167 22.49 -32.18 -20.91
CA TYR A 167 22.78 -30.77 -20.62
C TYR A 167 22.75 -30.00 -21.96
N CYS A 168 21.95 -28.93 -22.03
CA CYS A 168 21.91 -28.04 -23.18
C CYS A 168 23.29 -27.40 -23.37
N ALA A 169 23.84 -27.45 -24.58
CA ALA A 169 25.24 -27.09 -24.85
C ALA A 169 25.46 -25.57 -24.87
N GLU A 170 24.40 -24.80 -25.10
CA GLU A 170 24.38 -23.34 -25.08
C GLU A 170 23.27 -22.83 -24.13
N PRO A 171 23.42 -21.63 -23.51
CA PRO A 171 22.42 -21.07 -22.58
C PRO A 171 21.03 -20.84 -23.19
N GLU A 172 20.95 -20.70 -24.51
CA GLU A 172 19.71 -20.46 -25.26
C GLU A 172 19.05 -21.77 -25.74
N GLU A 173 19.79 -22.88 -25.74
CA GLU A 173 19.28 -24.16 -26.20
C GLU A 173 18.36 -24.75 -25.09
N GLY A 174 17.11 -25.04 -25.42
CA GLY A 174 16.11 -25.53 -24.45
C GLY A 174 15.36 -24.45 -23.67
N GLN A 175 15.59 -23.16 -23.93
CA GLN A 175 14.77 -22.07 -23.38
C GLN A 175 13.36 -22.11 -23.98
N ILE A 176 12.33 -22.23 -23.14
CA ILE A 176 10.93 -22.19 -23.54
C ILE A 176 10.43 -20.74 -23.54
N LEU A 177 10.68 -20.04 -22.42
CA LEU A 177 10.18 -18.70 -22.17
C LEU A 177 11.16 -17.95 -21.28
N ARG A 178 11.42 -16.68 -21.60
CA ARG A 178 12.17 -15.76 -20.78
C ARG A 178 11.49 -14.40 -20.80
N ARG A 179 11.22 -13.85 -19.62
CA ARG A 179 10.58 -12.54 -19.48
C ARG A 179 11.25 -11.74 -18.38
N THR A 180 11.34 -10.43 -18.61
CA THR A 180 11.80 -9.46 -17.63
C THR A 180 10.63 -8.60 -17.20
N TYR A 181 10.52 -8.37 -15.90
CA TYR A 181 9.46 -7.59 -15.28
C TYR A 181 10.05 -6.53 -14.37
N TYR A 182 9.37 -5.40 -14.26
CA TYR A 182 9.75 -4.26 -13.42
C TYR A 182 8.64 -3.94 -12.42
N SER A 183 8.98 -3.91 -11.14
CA SER A 183 8.04 -3.55 -10.07
C SER A 183 8.16 -2.06 -9.75
N VAL A 184 7.29 -1.25 -10.36
CA VAL A 184 7.37 0.23 -10.38
C VAL A 184 6.68 0.91 -9.19
N GLY A 185 6.30 0.15 -8.16
CA GLY A 185 5.70 0.68 -6.93
C GLY A 185 4.18 0.54 -6.84
N GLY A 186 3.64 0.56 -5.62
CA GLY A 186 2.21 0.34 -5.36
C GLY A 186 1.67 -1.02 -5.82
N GLY A 187 2.55 -2.00 -6.07
CA GLY A 187 2.20 -3.33 -6.58
C GLY A 187 1.96 -3.39 -8.10
N PHE A 188 2.24 -2.33 -8.85
CA PHE A 188 2.15 -2.33 -10.31
C PHE A 188 3.41 -2.93 -10.95
N VAL A 189 3.22 -3.61 -12.08
CA VAL A 189 4.29 -4.34 -12.79
C VAL A 189 4.25 -3.99 -14.26
N MET A 190 5.42 -3.70 -14.82
CA MET A 190 5.64 -3.56 -16.25
C MET A 190 6.35 -4.82 -16.78
N ALA A 191 5.90 -5.38 -17.89
CA ALA A 191 6.56 -6.46 -18.61
C ALA A 191 7.40 -5.87 -19.75
N GLN A 192 8.63 -6.34 -19.91
CA GLN A 192 9.45 -6.00 -21.06
C GLN A 192 8.99 -6.81 -22.28
N THR A 193 8.69 -6.11 -23.39
CA THR A 193 8.11 -6.71 -24.60
C THR A 193 9.14 -7.01 -25.69
N ASN A 194 10.35 -6.45 -25.56
CA ASN A 194 11.47 -6.67 -26.47
C ASN A 194 12.67 -7.35 -25.77
N ASP A 195 13.62 -7.87 -26.55
CA ASP A 195 14.81 -8.53 -26.01
C ASP A 195 15.98 -7.54 -25.70
N ASP A 196 15.86 -6.26 -26.08
CA ASP A 196 16.92 -5.26 -25.85
C ASP A 196 16.89 -4.74 -24.41
N VAL A 197 17.76 -5.30 -23.57
CA VAL A 197 17.92 -4.89 -22.16
C VAL A 197 18.41 -3.44 -22.01
N PHE A 198 19.11 -2.88 -23.00
CA PHE A 198 19.63 -1.51 -22.94
C PHE A 198 18.61 -0.46 -23.36
N ARG A 199 17.62 -0.87 -24.17
CA ARG A 199 16.50 -0.03 -24.64
C ARG A 199 15.20 -0.80 -24.49
N PRO A 200 14.76 -1.03 -23.24
CA PRO A 200 13.58 -1.82 -22.97
C PRO A 200 12.33 -1.10 -23.49
N GLU A 201 11.53 -1.83 -24.24
CA GLU A 201 10.13 -1.50 -24.50
C GLU A 201 9.30 -2.25 -23.47
N VAL A 202 8.34 -1.57 -22.84
CA VAL A 202 7.58 -2.15 -21.74
C VAL A 202 6.08 -1.93 -21.92
N GLU A 203 5.29 -2.82 -21.32
CA GLU A 203 3.84 -2.71 -21.23
C GLU A 203 3.35 -3.00 -19.82
N ALA A 204 2.26 -2.35 -19.41
CA ALA A 204 1.63 -2.62 -18.14
C ALA A 204 0.99 -4.01 -18.08
N ILE A 205 1.28 -4.78 -17.02
CA ILE A 205 0.48 -5.97 -16.72
C ILE A 205 -0.83 -5.49 -16.08
N ALA A 206 -1.90 -5.51 -16.88
CA ALA A 206 -3.22 -5.12 -16.44
C ALA A 206 -3.96 -6.29 -15.78
N SER A 207 -4.68 -6.04 -14.69
CA SER A 207 -5.72 -6.97 -14.26
C SER A 207 -6.94 -6.88 -15.18
N ALA A 208 -7.76 -7.92 -15.23
CA ALA A 208 -8.98 -7.92 -16.01
C ALA A 208 -9.92 -6.76 -15.63
N GLU A 209 -9.96 -6.41 -14.34
CA GLU A 209 -10.74 -5.27 -13.83
C GLU A 209 -10.20 -3.94 -14.34
N ALA A 210 -8.87 -3.75 -14.35
CA ALA A 210 -8.26 -2.53 -14.87
C ALA A 210 -8.55 -2.33 -16.37
N LEU A 211 -8.49 -3.41 -17.15
CA LEU A 211 -8.83 -3.38 -18.59
C LEU A 211 -10.29 -3.00 -18.83
N SER A 212 -11.22 -3.53 -18.01
CA SER A 212 -12.66 -3.30 -18.20
C SER A 212 -13.09 -1.83 -18.09
N VAL A 213 -12.29 -1.02 -17.39
CA VAL A 213 -12.59 0.40 -17.14
C VAL A 213 -11.60 1.37 -17.80
N ALA A 214 -10.61 0.86 -18.53
CA ALA A 214 -9.49 1.63 -19.09
C ALA A 214 -9.91 2.66 -20.16
N ASP A 215 -11.08 2.46 -20.78
CA ASP A 215 -11.63 3.33 -21.84
C ASP A 215 -12.70 4.32 -21.37
N VAL A 216 -13.08 4.26 -20.09
CA VAL A 216 -14.16 5.09 -19.57
C VAL A 216 -13.59 6.43 -19.11
N VAL A 217 -13.93 7.49 -19.86
CA VAL A 217 -13.56 8.87 -19.52
C VAL A 217 -14.27 9.32 -18.24
N ALA A 218 -13.51 9.85 -17.29
CA ALA A 218 -14.07 10.39 -16.06
C ALA A 218 -14.83 11.71 -16.35
N PRO A 219 -15.99 11.97 -15.72
CA PRO A 219 -16.73 13.23 -15.88
C PRO A 219 -15.96 14.46 -15.37
N TYR A 220 -15.13 14.29 -14.35
CA TYR A 220 -14.35 15.36 -13.72
C TYR A 220 -12.86 14.95 -13.61
N PRO A 221 -12.16 14.78 -14.75
CA PRO A 221 -10.77 14.35 -14.72
C PRO A 221 -9.89 15.47 -14.14
N PHE A 222 -8.90 15.10 -13.33
CA PHE A 222 -7.95 16.04 -12.73
C PHE A 222 -6.56 15.42 -12.69
N SER A 223 -5.55 16.25 -12.95
CA SER A 223 -4.14 15.91 -12.78
C SER A 223 -3.42 16.85 -11.80
N THR A 224 -4.04 17.97 -11.43
CA THR A 224 -3.52 18.91 -10.42
C THR A 224 -4.54 19.21 -9.34
N ALA A 225 -4.08 19.64 -8.16
CA ALA A 225 -4.94 20.08 -7.07
C ALA A 225 -5.78 21.30 -7.49
N ALA A 226 -5.19 22.22 -8.25
CA ALA A 226 -5.90 23.37 -8.82
C ALA A 226 -7.09 22.96 -9.70
N GLN A 227 -6.93 21.96 -10.58
CA GLN A 227 -8.04 21.44 -11.40
C GLN A 227 -9.12 20.76 -10.57
N LEU A 228 -8.73 20.00 -9.54
CA LEU A 228 -9.66 19.36 -8.63
C LEU A 228 -10.53 20.40 -7.90
N LEU A 229 -9.92 21.48 -7.39
CA LEU A 229 -10.66 22.59 -6.77
C LEU A 229 -11.55 23.33 -7.77
N GLU A 230 -11.10 23.54 -9.00
CA GLU A 230 -11.90 24.16 -10.06
C GLU A 230 -13.18 23.36 -10.34
N HIS A 231 -13.09 22.02 -10.42
CA HIS A 231 -14.27 21.16 -10.55
C HIS A 231 -15.22 21.29 -9.36
N CYS A 232 -14.69 21.36 -8.13
CA CYS A 232 -15.51 21.56 -6.94
C CYS A 232 -16.23 22.92 -6.96
N GLU A 233 -15.54 23.99 -7.36
CA GLU A 233 -16.13 25.34 -7.46
C GLU A 233 -17.23 25.40 -8.54
N GLN A 234 -16.99 24.82 -9.71
CA GLN A 234 -17.94 24.84 -10.82
C GLN A 234 -19.21 24.02 -10.56
N THR A 235 -19.09 22.92 -9.82
CA THR A 235 -20.19 21.97 -9.60
C THR A 235 -20.88 22.15 -8.24
N GLY A 236 -20.20 22.76 -7.27
CA GLY A 236 -20.61 22.80 -5.87
C GLY A 236 -20.45 21.45 -5.14
N LEU A 237 -19.80 20.47 -5.75
CA LEU A 237 -19.53 19.17 -5.16
C LEU A 237 -18.28 19.21 -4.27
N SER A 238 -18.25 18.35 -3.24
CA SER A 238 -17.05 18.11 -2.44
C SER A 238 -16.01 17.29 -3.22
N ILE A 239 -14.77 17.23 -2.71
CA ILE A 239 -13.72 16.40 -3.31
C ILE A 239 -14.14 14.93 -3.35
N ALA A 240 -14.72 14.41 -2.27
CA ALA A 240 -15.22 13.03 -2.24
C ALA A 240 -16.31 12.78 -3.29
N GLN A 241 -17.21 13.75 -3.49
CA GLN A 241 -18.27 13.65 -4.51
C GLN A 241 -17.74 13.71 -5.94
N ILE A 242 -16.69 14.51 -6.20
CA ILE A 242 -15.98 14.52 -7.50
C ILE A 242 -15.36 13.15 -7.78
N VAL A 243 -14.63 12.58 -6.80
CA VAL A 243 -14.03 11.24 -6.96
C VAL A 243 -15.11 10.18 -7.12
N ARG A 244 -16.18 10.23 -6.34
CA ARG A 244 -17.33 9.32 -6.47
C ARG A 244 -17.92 9.35 -7.87
N ALA A 245 -18.19 10.54 -8.42
CA ALA A 245 -18.72 10.68 -9.77
C ALA A 245 -17.77 10.10 -10.82
N ASN A 246 -16.44 10.22 -10.61
CA ASN A 246 -15.44 9.61 -11.46
C ASN A 246 -15.42 8.08 -11.39
N GLU A 247 -15.60 7.50 -10.20
CA GLU A 247 -15.71 6.04 -10.04
C GLU A 247 -17.01 5.50 -10.64
N GLU A 248 -18.13 6.14 -10.33
CA GLU A 248 -19.47 5.73 -10.77
C GLU A 248 -19.71 5.90 -12.27
N ALA A 249 -18.82 6.61 -12.98
CA ALA A 249 -18.82 6.65 -14.43
C ALA A 249 -18.41 5.30 -15.06
N ALA A 250 -17.55 4.55 -14.38
CA ALA A 250 -17.03 3.27 -14.86
C ALA A 250 -17.60 2.05 -14.13
N ARG A 251 -18.21 2.25 -12.96
CA ARG A 251 -18.72 1.20 -12.07
C ARG A 251 -20.08 1.57 -11.52
N SER A 252 -20.84 0.59 -11.06
CA SER A 252 -22.11 0.90 -10.39
C SER A 252 -21.86 1.51 -9.00
N ALA A 253 -22.76 2.37 -8.52
CA ALA A 253 -22.68 2.90 -7.15
C ALA A 253 -22.64 1.78 -6.07
N PHE A 254 -23.30 0.65 -6.34
CA PHE A 254 -23.24 -0.53 -5.47
C PHE A 254 -21.82 -1.10 -5.40
N GLU A 255 -21.16 -1.30 -6.55
CA GLU A 255 -19.79 -1.82 -6.62
C GLU A 255 -18.77 -0.90 -5.95
N VAL A 256 -18.90 0.41 -6.13
CA VAL A 256 -18.03 1.39 -5.46
C VAL A 256 -18.20 1.34 -3.95
N ASN A 257 -19.44 1.30 -3.46
CA ASN A 257 -19.72 1.25 -2.03
C ASN A 257 -19.27 -0.09 -1.41
N ASP A 258 -19.58 -1.22 -2.06
CA ASP A 258 -19.17 -2.56 -1.60
C ASP A 258 -17.65 -2.67 -1.50
N TYR A 259 -16.92 -2.10 -2.45
CA TYR A 259 -15.46 -2.07 -2.40
C TYR A 259 -14.91 -1.20 -1.28
N LEU A 260 -15.46 0.00 -1.09
CA LEU A 260 -15.07 0.89 0.01
C LEU A 260 -15.31 0.23 1.38
N ASP A 261 -16.45 -0.42 1.55
CA ASP A 261 -16.80 -1.15 2.76
C ASP A 261 -15.87 -2.35 2.97
N TYR A 262 -15.57 -3.11 1.91
CA TYR A 262 -14.61 -4.21 1.94
C TYR A 262 -13.21 -3.74 2.38
N ILE A 263 -12.73 -2.63 1.84
CA ILE A 263 -11.43 -2.05 2.20
C ILE A 263 -11.41 -1.64 3.67
N TYR A 264 -12.48 -0.99 4.14
CA TYR A 264 -12.64 -0.59 5.52
C TYR A 264 -12.65 -1.81 6.47
N ASP A 265 -13.41 -2.85 6.14
CA ASP A 265 -13.47 -4.08 6.93
C ASP A 265 -12.12 -4.80 6.97
N ALA A 266 -11.39 -4.85 5.85
CA ALA A 266 -10.07 -5.44 5.78
C ALA A 266 -9.05 -4.66 6.64
N MET A 267 -9.11 -3.33 6.64
CA MET A 267 -8.31 -2.46 7.49
C MET A 267 -8.57 -2.74 8.98
N ASN A 268 -9.84 -2.81 9.38
CA ASN A 268 -10.23 -3.12 10.75
C ASN A 268 -9.84 -4.53 11.19
N ALA A 269 -10.02 -5.52 10.32
CA ALA A 269 -9.58 -6.89 10.59
C ALA A 269 -8.06 -6.97 10.80
N CYS A 270 -7.29 -6.15 10.07
CA CYS A 270 -5.84 -6.05 10.25
C CYS A 270 -5.48 -5.43 11.62
N VAL A 271 -6.14 -4.34 12.02
CA VAL A 271 -5.98 -3.74 13.37
C VAL A 271 -6.31 -4.76 14.46
N ASP A 272 -7.44 -5.47 14.34
CA ASP A 272 -7.87 -6.51 15.28
C ASP A 272 -6.84 -7.65 15.39
N SER A 273 -6.31 -8.09 14.25
CA SER A 273 -5.26 -9.13 14.19
C SER A 273 -3.97 -8.66 14.88
N GLY A 274 -3.51 -7.45 14.56
CA GLY A 274 -2.29 -6.88 15.15
C GLY A 274 -2.38 -6.68 16.66
N CYS A 275 -3.56 -6.31 17.18
CA CYS A 275 -3.81 -6.22 18.61
C CYS A 275 -3.79 -7.58 19.35
N ARG A 276 -3.83 -8.71 18.63
CA ARG A 276 -3.81 -10.06 19.20
C ARG A 276 -2.53 -10.83 18.88
N GLY A 277 -1.80 -10.42 17.84
CA GLY A 277 -0.62 -11.14 17.36
C GLY A 277 0.59 -10.90 18.25
N GLU A 278 0.92 -11.86 19.11
CA GLU A 278 2.12 -11.83 19.96
C GLU A 278 3.38 -12.31 19.22
N GLY A 279 4.56 -12.06 19.82
CA GLY A 279 5.83 -12.63 19.37
C GLY A 279 6.87 -11.61 18.91
N ILE A 280 7.85 -12.11 18.16
CA ILE A 280 8.99 -11.35 17.61
C ILE A 280 8.82 -11.30 16.09
N LEU A 281 9.04 -10.12 15.51
CA LEU A 281 8.97 -9.94 14.06
C LEU A 281 10.11 -10.69 13.35
N PRO A 282 9.86 -11.25 12.15
CA PRO A 282 10.88 -11.96 11.38
C PRO A 282 12.01 -11.02 10.92
N GLY A 283 13.11 -11.55 10.39
CA GLY A 283 14.20 -10.74 9.81
C GLY A 283 15.39 -10.43 10.73
N GLY A 284 15.43 -10.97 11.95
CA GLY A 284 16.65 -10.99 12.77
C GLY A 284 16.88 -9.79 13.70
N LEU A 285 16.13 -8.69 13.55
CA LEU A 285 16.23 -7.51 14.42
C LEU A 285 15.71 -7.71 15.85
N ASN A 286 15.11 -8.87 16.15
CA ASN A 286 14.52 -9.20 17.45
C ASN A 286 13.50 -8.16 17.95
N VAL A 287 12.80 -7.48 17.04
CA VAL A 287 11.77 -6.48 17.37
C VAL A 287 10.55 -7.21 17.90
N ARG A 288 10.22 -6.96 19.17
CA ARG A 288 8.99 -7.47 19.79
C ARG A 288 7.78 -6.72 19.27
N ARG A 289 6.70 -7.45 19.03
CA ARG A 289 5.39 -6.84 18.77
C ARG A 289 4.88 -6.14 20.02
N ARG A 290 4.45 -4.89 19.87
CA ARG A 290 4.04 -3.97 20.95
C ARG A 290 2.54 -3.77 20.96
N ALA A 291 1.86 -3.93 19.82
CA ALA A 291 0.42 -3.69 19.72
C ALA A 291 -0.41 -4.51 20.73
N PRO A 292 -0.17 -5.81 20.96
CA PRO A 292 -0.96 -6.57 21.95
C PRO A 292 -0.81 -6.04 23.37
N TYR A 293 0.41 -5.71 23.77
CA TYR A 293 0.67 -5.14 25.09
C TYR A 293 0.04 -3.75 25.25
N MET A 294 0.10 -2.91 24.20
CA MET A 294 -0.55 -1.60 24.20
C MET A 294 -2.07 -1.73 24.25
N ALA A 295 -2.66 -2.64 23.47
CA ALA A 295 -4.09 -2.92 23.46
C ALA A 295 -4.58 -3.37 24.85
N ASP A 296 -3.90 -4.32 25.48
CA ASP A 296 -4.21 -4.77 26.83
C ASP A 296 -4.11 -3.63 27.86
N ARG A 297 -3.01 -2.85 27.80
CA ARG A 297 -2.79 -1.71 28.71
C ARG A 297 -3.87 -0.64 28.55
N LEU A 298 -4.19 -0.23 27.32
CA LEU A 298 -5.20 0.79 27.04
C LEU A 298 -6.60 0.29 27.38
N SER A 299 -6.90 -0.97 27.08
CA SER A 299 -8.20 -1.58 27.40
C SER A 299 -8.45 -1.67 28.90
N ARG A 300 -7.44 -2.03 29.70
CA ARG A 300 -7.56 -2.05 31.18
C ARG A 300 -7.75 -0.65 31.77
N ARG A 301 -7.28 0.38 31.09
CA ARG A 301 -7.37 1.78 31.53
C ARG A 301 -8.74 2.41 31.22
N LEU A 302 -9.48 1.88 30.25
CA LEU A 302 -10.83 2.36 29.94
C LEU A 302 -11.74 2.23 31.17
N GLY A 303 -12.37 3.33 31.57
CA GLY A 303 -13.32 3.38 32.68
C GLY A 303 -12.74 3.27 34.09
N GLN A 304 -11.42 3.22 34.28
CA GLN A 304 -10.80 3.15 35.61
C GLN A 304 -10.42 4.53 36.16
N PRO A 305 -10.59 4.79 37.48
CA PRO A 305 -10.06 5.99 38.12
C PRO A 305 -8.53 5.94 38.18
N ALA A 306 -7.85 7.05 37.86
CA ALA A 306 -6.39 7.13 37.80
C ALA A 306 -5.72 6.64 39.11
N GLN A 307 -4.91 5.57 39.02
CA GLN A 307 -3.97 5.20 40.09
C GLN A 307 -2.61 5.85 39.80
N GLU A 308 -2.40 7.02 40.42
CA GLU A 308 -1.22 7.90 40.31
C GLU A 308 -0.95 8.52 38.92
N HIS A 309 -0.08 9.56 38.88
CA HIS A 309 0.04 10.58 37.81
C HIS A 309 -1.34 11.01 37.24
N ARG A 310 -1.90 12.06 37.87
CA ARG A 310 -3.27 12.62 37.81
C ARG A 310 -4.00 12.83 36.45
N TRP A 311 -3.48 12.38 35.32
CA TRP A 311 -4.10 12.54 34.01
C TRP A 311 -3.92 11.34 33.09
N ALA A 312 -2.95 10.45 33.33
CA ALA A 312 -2.80 9.28 32.47
C ALA A 312 -3.91 8.26 32.79
N ALA A 313 -4.61 7.75 31.77
CA ALA A 313 -5.61 6.69 31.89
C ALA A 313 -7.03 7.06 32.38
N THR A 314 -7.53 8.29 32.15
CA THR A 314 -8.95 8.64 32.33
C THR A 314 -9.56 9.20 31.04
N LEU A 315 -10.87 9.47 31.02
CA LEU A 315 -11.48 10.29 29.95
C LEU A 315 -10.81 11.67 29.83
N ASP A 316 -10.22 12.15 30.92
CA ASP A 316 -9.48 13.42 30.99
C ASP A 316 -8.01 13.31 30.56
N ASP A 317 -7.56 12.13 30.10
CA ASP A 317 -6.19 11.97 29.60
C ASP A 317 -6.01 12.74 28.29
N PRO A 318 -5.21 13.83 28.29
CA PRO A 318 -5.05 14.69 27.13
C PRO A 318 -4.40 13.97 25.94
N LEU A 319 -3.76 12.81 26.17
CA LEU A 319 -3.10 12.02 25.14
C LEU A 319 -3.87 10.73 24.81
N ARG A 320 -5.06 10.49 25.40
CA ARG A 320 -5.84 9.26 25.18
C ARG A 320 -5.99 8.92 23.70
N ALA A 321 -6.51 9.87 22.92
CA ALA A 321 -6.74 9.67 21.49
C ALA A 321 -5.44 9.32 20.76
N MET A 322 -4.32 9.92 21.14
CA MET A 322 -3.01 9.68 20.52
C MET A 322 -2.44 8.31 20.87
N GLU A 323 -2.64 7.82 22.09
CA GLU A 323 -2.22 6.45 22.46
C GLU A 323 -2.97 5.39 21.63
N TRP A 324 -4.27 5.58 21.39
CA TRP A 324 -5.08 4.68 20.55
C TRP A 324 -4.70 4.77 19.07
N VAL A 325 -4.49 5.98 18.54
CA VAL A 325 -4.00 6.18 17.16
C VAL A 325 -2.64 5.50 16.98
N ASN A 326 -1.73 5.63 17.94
CA ASN A 326 -0.46 4.93 17.90
C ASN A 326 -0.64 3.41 17.92
N LEU A 327 -1.55 2.88 18.76
CA LEU A 327 -1.86 1.46 18.78
C LEU A 327 -2.33 0.97 17.42
N TYR A 328 -3.31 1.64 16.80
CA TYR A 328 -3.87 1.22 15.51
C TYR A 328 -2.80 1.19 14.40
N ALA A 329 -1.97 2.24 14.33
CA ALA A 329 -0.88 2.29 13.37
C ALA A 329 0.17 1.18 13.62
N LEU A 330 0.55 0.95 14.89
CA LEU A 330 1.49 -0.12 15.25
C LEU A 330 0.93 -1.51 14.91
N ALA A 331 -0.35 -1.76 15.21
CA ALA A 331 -1.00 -3.04 14.97
C ALA A 331 -0.91 -3.42 13.48
N VAL A 332 -1.28 -2.51 12.59
CA VAL A 332 -1.24 -2.74 11.14
C VAL A 332 0.18 -2.91 10.63
N ASN A 333 1.13 -2.07 11.06
CA ASN A 333 2.51 -2.18 10.60
C ASN A 333 3.25 -3.40 11.15
N GLU A 334 2.87 -3.90 12.34
CA GLU A 334 3.38 -5.16 12.88
C GLU A 334 2.83 -6.37 12.11
N GLU A 335 1.55 -6.35 11.70
CA GLU A 335 0.98 -7.34 10.76
C GLU A 335 1.69 -7.30 9.41
N ASN A 336 1.92 -6.11 8.86
CA ASN A 336 2.66 -5.93 7.62
C ASN A 336 4.06 -6.57 7.72
N ALA A 337 4.82 -6.21 8.75
CA ALA A 337 6.18 -6.68 8.96
C ALA A 337 6.28 -8.20 9.16
N ALA A 338 5.21 -8.85 9.63
CA ALA A 338 5.13 -10.30 9.73
C ALA A 338 4.77 -11.00 8.41
N GLY A 339 4.49 -10.25 7.35
CA GLY A 339 4.08 -10.79 6.06
C GLY A 339 2.62 -11.28 6.04
N HIS A 340 1.78 -10.70 6.89
CA HIS A 340 0.33 -10.98 6.89
C HIS A 340 -0.41 -10.09 5.91
N ARG A 341 -1.73 -10.29 5.81
CA ARG A 341 -2.61 -9.49 4.95
C ARG A 341 -2.71 -8.06 5.46
N VAL A 342 -2.59 -7.10 4.55
CA VAL A 342 -2.69 -5.67 4.80
C VAL A 342 -3.34 -4.95 3.62
N VAL A 343 -3.86 -3.75 3.85
CA VAL A 343 -4.36 -2.89 2.78
C VAL A 343 -3.30 -1.84 2.44
N THR A 344 -2.98 -1.66 1.16
CA THR A 344 -2.08 -0.58 0.70
C THR A 344 -2.69 0.78 0.99
N ALA A 345 -1.92 1.73 1.53
CA ALA A 345 -2.44 3.07 1.83
C ALA A 345 -1.35 4.17 1.82
N PRO A 346 -0.68 4.47 0.68
CA PRO A 346 -0.83 3.87 -0.65
C PRO A 346 0.16 2.72 -0.90
N THR A 347 1.03 2.41 0.07
CA THR A 347 1.95 1.27 0.06
C THR A 347 1.82 0.46 1.34
N ASN A 348 2.32 -0.77 1.35
CA ASN A 348 2.34 -1.62 2.53
C ASN A 348 3.14 -0.99 3.69
N GLY A 349 4.25 -0.30 3.39
CA GLY A 349 5.08 0.35 4.40
C GLY A 349 4.39 1.51 5.12
N ALA A 350 3.35 2.09 4.51
CA ALA A 350 2.54 3.18 5.05
C ALA A 350 1.12 2.76 5.45
N ALA A 351 0.85 1.44 5.48
CA ALA A 351 -0.50 0.88 5.63
C ALA A 351 -1.20 1.25 6.95
N GLY A 352 -0.48 1.62 8.01
CA GLY A 352 -1.07 1.89 9.31
C GLY A 352 -1.65 3.30 9.48
N VAL A 353 -1.32 4.25 8.60
CA VAL A 353 -1.73 5.66 8.78
C VAL A 353 -3.23 5.84 8.62
N ILE A 354 -3.78 5.43 7.48
CA ILE A 354 -5.21 5.56 7.14
C ILE A 354 -6.12 4.87 8.18
N PRO A 355 -5.95 3.57 8.51
CA PRO A 355 -6.79 2.91 9.50
C PRO A 355 -6.68 3.53 10.90
N ALA A 356 -5.50 4.05 11.28
CA ALA A 356 -5.35 4.73 12.56
C ALA A 356 -6.16 6.02 12.64
N VAL A 357 -6.23 6.78 11.55
CA VAL A 357 -7.02 8.02 11.47
C VAL A 357 -8.52 7.73 11.33
N LEU A 358 -8.92 6.65 10.66
CA LEU A 358 -10.31 6.17 10.67
C LEU A 358 -10.75 5.78 12.08
N GLY A 359 -9.92 5.03 12.82
CA GLY A 359 -10.18 4.76 14.23
C GLY A 359 -10.25 6.04 15.09
N TYR A 360 -9.50 7.10 14.75
CA TYR A 360 -9.68 8.40 15.40
C TYR A 360 -11.07 9.00 15.11
N LEU A 361 -11.47 9.03 13.84
CA LEU A 361 -12.78 9.54 13.40
C LEU A 361 -13.94 8.83 14.11
N GLU A 362 -13.91 7.50 14.18
CA GLU A 362 -14.99 6.70 14.76
C GLU A 362 -15.10 6.83 16.27
N PHE A 363 -13.95 6.74 16.96
CA PHE A 363 -13.95 6.62 18.41
C PHE A 363 -13.82 7.96 19.14
N PHE A 364 -13.31 9.01 18.48
CA PHE A 364 -12.98 10.28 19.14
C PHE A 364 -13.62 11.52 18.51
N CYS A 365 -14.27 11.41 17.34
CA CYS A 365 -15.07 12.50 16.77
C CYS A 365 -16.57 12.21 16.91
N PRO A 366 -17.39 13.15 17.45
CA PRO A 366 -18.84 13.00 17.50
C PRO A 366 -19.48 12.73 16.14
N GLU A 367 -18.93 13.32 15.08
CA GLU A 367 -19.40 13.20 13.69
C GLU A 367 -19.30 11.77 13.15
N GLY A 368 -18.29 11.01 13.58
CA GLY A 368 -18.09 9.61 13.18
C GLY A 368 -19.12 8.63 13.75
N ARG A 369 -19.99 9.10 14.66
CA ARG A 369 -21.04 8.30 15.30
C ARG A 369 -22.42 8.76 14.83
N PHE A 370 -23.34 7.80 14.65
CA PHE A 370 -24.76 8.14 14.54
C PHE A 370 -25.20 8.78 15.86
N LEU A 371 -25.49 10.09 15.86
CA LEU A 371 -26.29 10.72 16.91
C LEU A 371 -27.71 10.18 16.75
N CYS A 372 -28.02 9.06 17.40
CA CYS A 372 -29.39 8.58 17.53
C CYS A 372 -30.29 9.72 18.02
N GLY A 373 -31.25 10.14 17.18
CA GLY A 373 -32.16 11.26 17.43
C GLY A 373 -33.36 10.92 18.32
N ASP A 374 -33.38 9.74 18.94
CA ASP A 374 -34.43 9.31 19.86
C ASP A 374 -34.05 9.65 21.31
N GLU A 375 -34.91 10.40 22.00
CA GLU A 375 -34.79 10.72 23.43
C GLU A 375 -34.80 9.46 24.34
N ASP A 376 -35.19 8.31 23.80
CA ASP A 376 -35.23 7.01 24.49
C ASP A 376 -33.98 6.13 24.24
N CYS A 377 -32.96 6.62 23.50
CA CYS A 377 -31.71 5.90 23.28
C CYS A 377 -30.77 5.99 24.51
N ASN A 378 -31.24 5.45 25.64
CA ASN A 378 -30.54 5.40 26.92
C ASN A 378 -29.28 4.52 26.91
N ASP A 379 -29.02 3.78 25.82
CA ASP A 379 -27.86 2.89 25.68
C ASP A 379 -26.63 3.58 25.07
N CYS A 380 -26.78 4.78 24.49
CA CYS A 380 -25.73 5.43 23.68
C CYS A 380 -25.07 6.65 24.34
N TYR A 381 -25.70 7.26 25.35
CA TYR A 381 -25.06 8.18 26.28
C TYR A 381 -25.23 7.62 27.69
N PRO A 382 -24.17 7.57 28.53
CA PRO A 382 -24.39 7.20 29.92
C PRO A 382 -25.28 8.28 30.55
N ALA A 383 -26.41 7.86 31.11
CA ALA A 383 -26.91 8.53 32.30
C ALA A 383 -25.74 8.64 33.28
N GLU A 384 -25.51 9.83 33.84
CA GLU A 384 -24.38 10.12 34.73
C GLU A 384 -24.09 8.94 35.67
N GLY A 385 -22.99 8.19 35.41
CA GLY A 385 -22.52 7.12 36.28
C GLY A 385 -22.49 5.67 35.76
N ALA A 386 -22.79 5.38 34.49
CA ALA A 386 -22.66 4.01 33.95
C ALA A 386 -21.26 3.73 33.34
N VAL A 387 -20.50 2.85 34.00
CA VAL A 387 -19.11 2.43 33.67
C VAL A 387 -19.13 1.00 33.13
N ASP A 388 -19.18 0.84 31.80
CA ASP A 388 -18.38 -0.22 31.14
C ASP A 388 -18.19 0.08 29.63
N GLU A 389 -17.18 0.90 29.34
CA GLU A 389 -16.74 1.23 27.98
C GLU A 389 -15.89 0.09 27.37
N ALA A 390 -15.38 -0.82 28.21
CA ALA A 390 -14.49 -1.89 27.81
C ALA A 390 -15.24 -3.06 27.15
N GLU A 391 -16.54 -3.21 27.40
CA GLU A 391 -17.41 -4.13 26.67
C GLU A 391 -17.78 -3.58 25.28
N ARG A 392 -17.88 -2.24 25.12
CA ARG A 392 -18.20 -1.56 23.85
C ARG A 392 -17.09 -1.64 22.80
N VAL A 393 -15.82 -1.52 23.21
CA VAL A 393 -14.66 -1.69 22.31
C VAL A 393 -14.46 -3.17 21.93
N ARG A 394 -14.96 -4.11 22.74
CA ARG A 394 -14.84 -5.55 22.52
C ARG A 394 -16.03 -6.17 21.76
N SER A 395 -17.17 -5.50 21.74
CA SER A 395 -18.41 -5.99 21.12
C SER A 395 -18.46 -5.63 19.63
N ALA A 396 -18.59 -6.66 18.78
CA ALA A 396 -18.86 -6.48 17.36
C ALA A 396 -20.20 -5.74 17.09
N ASP A 397 -21.13 -5.71 18.06
CA ASP A 397 -22.44 -5.05 17.92
C ASP A 397 -22.36 -3.51 17.94
N CYS A 398 -21.31 -2.91 18.50
CA CYS A 398 -21.14 -1.45 18.47
C CYS A 398 -20.74 -0.91 17.08
N ARG A 399 -20.37 -1.78 16.13
CA ARG A 399 -20.09 -1.40 14.72
C ARG A 399 -21.35 -0.93 13.98
N GLY A 400 -22.54 -1.23 14.49
CA GLY A 400 -23.82 -0.76 13.94
C GLY A 400 -24.07 0.76 14.02
N HIS A 401 -23.14 1.53 14.60
CA HIS A 401 -23.28 2.98 14.81
C HIS A 401 -22.22 3.85 14.13
N VAL A 402 -21.33 3.27 13.32
CA VAL A 402 -20.36 4.02 12.50
C VAL A 402 -21.12 4.69 11.35
N ASN A 403 -20.85 5.97 11.11
CA ASN A 403 -21.36 6.63 9.92
C ASN A 403 -20.56 6.18 8.69
N VAL A 404 -21.02 5.09 8.06
CA VAL A 404 -20.33 4.45 6.92
C VAL A 404 -20.18 5.42 5.75
N ASP A 405 -21.12 6.35 5.56
CA ASP A 405 -21.00 7.35 4.49
C ASP A 405 -19.82 8.32 4.74
N LEU A 406 -19.53 8.67 5.99
CA LEU A 406 -18.33 9.45 6.32
C LEU A 406 -17.03 8.67 6.10
N VAL A 407 -17.03 7.35 6.36
CA VAL A 407 -15.88 6.48 6.06
C VAL A 407 -15.63 6.42 4.56
N ARG A 408 -16.70 6.29 3.77
CA ARG A 408 -16.61 6.31 2.30
C ARG A 408 -16.09 7.65 1.79
N ASP A 409 -16.63 8.76 2.30
CA ASP A 409 -16.16 10.11 1.93
C ASP A 409 -14.70 10.35 2.32
N PHE A 410 -14.27 9.85 3.49
CA PHE A 410 -12.88 9.84 3.92
C PHE A 410 -12.00 9.15 2.87
N LEU A 411 -12.33 7.90 2.51
CA LEU A 411 -11.53 7.10 1.59
C LEU A 411 -11.50 7.70 0.18
N LEU A 412 -12.61 8.29 -0.29
CA LEU A 412 -12.68 8.97 -1.58
C LEU A 412 -11.83 10.24 -1.61
N ALA A 413 -11.87 11.09 -0.58
CA ALA A 413 -11.00 12.26 -0.50
C ALA A 413 -9.53 11.89 -0.34
N SER A 414 -9.22 10.85 0.45
CA SER A 414 -7.87 10.27 0.52
C SER A 414 -7.39 9.79 -0.86
N THR A 415 -8.28 9.19 -1.66
CA THR A 415 -7.95 8.74 -3.03
C THR A 415 -7.56 9.91 -3.93
N ALA A 416 -8.27 11.04 -3.87
CA ALA A 416 -7.95 12.22 -4.67
C ALA A 416 -6.50 12.69 -4.46
N VAL A 417 -6.11 12.84 -3.19
CA VAL A 417 -4.78 13.28 -2.80
C VAL A 417 -3.73 12.23 -3.15
N GLY A 418 -4.01 10.96 -2.90
CA GLY A 418 -3.14 9.85 -3.29
C GLY A 418 -2.89 9.82 -4.80
N ALA A 419 -3.93 10.04 -5.60
CA ALA A 419 -3.85 10.08 -7.05
C ALA A 419 -2.96 11.25 -7.52
N LEU A 420 -3.16 12.44 -6.97
CA LEU A 420 -2.33 13.63 -7.29
C LEU A 420 -0.85 13.39 -6.98
N ILE A 421 -0.54 12.86 -5.79
CA ILE A 421 0.84 12.62 -5.37
C ILE A 421 1.50 11.55 -6.24
N LYS A 422 0.80 10.43 -6.45
CA LYS A 422 1.34 9.29 -7.19
C LYS A 422 1.59 9.61 -8.65
N THR A 423 0.70 10.38 -9.27
CA THR A 423 0.78 10.75 -10.69
C THR A 423 1.87 11.79 -10.95
N ASN A 424 2.04 12.78 -10.06
CA ASN A 424 2.93 13.91 -10.31
C ASN A 424 4.31 13.81 -9.65
N ALA A 425 4.54 12.80 -8.81
CA ALA A 425 5.81 12.62 -8.14
C ALA A 425 6.26 11.15 -8.13
N SER A 426 5.76 10.39 -7.15
CA SER A 426 5.94 8.94 -6.97
C SER A 426 5.50 8.62 -5.53
N ILE A 427 5.09 7.37 -5.30
CA ILE A 427 4.88 6.81 -3.95
C ILE A 427 5.93 5.74 -3.58
N ALA A 428 6.96 5.56 -4.39
CA ALA A 428 7.98 4.54 -4.18
C ALA A 428 9.13 5.07 -3.31
N GLY A 429 9.44 4.35 -2.23
CA GLY A 429 10.60 4.64 -1.37
C GLY A 429 11.92 4.63 -2.13
N ALA A 430 12.03 3.82 -3.18
CA ALA A 430 13.19 3.76 -4.07
C ALA A 430 13.41 5.03 -4.92
N GLU A 431 12.37 5.84 -5.14
CA GLU A 431 12.43 6.97 -6.07
C GLU A 431 12.47 8.29 -5.31
N VAL A 432 11.58 8.46 -4.33
CA VAL A 432 11.41 9.74 -3.60
C VAL A 432 11.62 9.63 -2.10
N GLY A 433 11.98 8.44 -1.58
CA GLY A 433 12.14 8.21 -0.14
C GLY A 433 10.81 8.06 0.60
N CYS A 434 10.86 8.03 1.93
CA CYS A 434 9.70 7.74 2.77
C CYS A 434 8.67 8.88 2.80
N GLN A 435 9.02 10.07 2.32
CA GLN A 435 8.06 11.14 2.04
C GLN A 435 6.99 10.72 1.01
N GLY A 436 7.36 9.92 -0.01
CA GLY A 436 6.41 9.40 -0.99
C GLY A 436 5.55 8.25 -0.47
N GLU A 437 5.97 7.58 0.60
CA GLU A 437 5.22 6.50 1.21
C GLU A 437 4.38 7.00 2.39
N VAL A 438 5.03 7.17 3.55
CA VAL A 438 4.38 7.59 4.79
C VAL A 438 3.92 9.04 4.74
N GLY A 439 4.67 9.92 4.05
CA GLY A 439 4.24 11.31 3.87
C GLY A 439 2.97 11.42 3.03
N SER A 440 2.89 10.67 1.94
CA SER A 440 1.68 10.55 1.13
C SER A 440 0.50 10.01 1.92
N ALA A 441 0.70 8.94 2.68
CA ALA A 441 -0.34 8.39 3.55
C ALA A 441 -0.84 9.40 4.59
N SER A 442 0.08 10.20 5.16
CA SER A 442 -0.27 11.30 6.08
C SER A 442 -1.13 12.37 5.39
N ALA A 443 -0.77 12.77 4.17
CA ALA A 443 -1.52 13.76 3.40
C ALA A 443 -2.90 13.24 2.99
N MET A 444 -2.97 11.99 2.53
CA MET A 444 -4.23 11.29 2.22
C MET A 444 -5.15 11.23 3.44
N ALA A 445 -4.62 10.86 4.61
CA ALA A 445 -5.41 10.74 5.83
C ALA A 445 -5.87 12.11 6.36
N ALA A 446 -5.04 13.15 6.21
CA ALA A 446 -5.40 14.52 6.61
C ALA A 446 -6.56 15.06 5.76
N ALA A 447 -6.51 14.88 4.44
CA ALA A 447 -7.62 15.23 3.55
C ALA A 447 -8.89 14.43 3.84
N GLY A 448 -8.76 13.09 4.01
CA GLY A 448 -9.89 12.23 4.36
C GLY A 448 -10.58 12.69 5.64
N LEU A 449 -9.80 13.00 6.69
CA LEU A 449 -10.34 13.46 7.96
C LEU A 449 -10.98 14.85 7.85
N ALA A 450 -10.33 15.79 7.14
CA ALA A 450 -10.89 17.12 6.92
C ALA A 450 -12.22 17.05 6.15
N GLN A 451 -12.31 16.19 5.14
CA GLN A 451 -13.55 15.94 4.37
C GLN A 451 -14.65 15.38 5.28
N ALA A 452 -14.33 14.33 6.06
CA ALA A 452 -15.30 13.68 6.94
C ALA A 452 -15.81 14.60 8.06
N LEU A 453 -15.02 15.58 8.48
CA LEU A 453 -15.40 16.58 9.49
C LEU A 453 -16.07 17.83 8.89
N GLY A 454 -16.45 17.79 7.60
CA GLY A 454 -17.21 18.86 6.94
C GLY A 454 -16.38 20.04 6.46
N GLY A 455 -15.08 19.85 6.25
CA GLY A 455 -14.21 20.87 5.66
C GLY A 455 -14.60 21.22 4.22
N THR A 456 -14.37 22.47 3.82
CA THR A 456 -14.51 22.89 2.42
C THR A 456 -13.43 22.24 1.55
N PRO A 457 -13.60 22.15 0.22
CA PRO A 457 -12.56 21.64 -0.68
C PRO A 457 -11.18 22.29 -0.45
N GLN A 458 -11.15 23.60 -0.19
CA GLN A 458 -9.91 24.33 0.11
C GLN A 458 -9.28 23.91 1.44
N GLN A 459 -10.09 23.65 2.48
CA GLN A 459 -9.58 23.13 3.75
C GLN A 459 -9.09 21.68 3.62
N VAL A 460 -9.75 20.86 2.79
CA VAL A 460 -9.32 19.48 2.51
C VAL A 460 -7.97 19.47 1.80
N GLU A 461 -7.77 20.31 0.78
CA GLU A 461 -6.47 20.48 0.13
C GLU A 461 -5.41 21.00 1.13
N ASN A 462 -5.74 22.02 1.92
CA ASN A 462 -4.81 22.58 2.90
C ASN A 462 -4.39 21.56 3.97
N ALA A 463 -5.29 20.68 4.41
CA ALA A 463 -4.94 19.60 5.34
C ALA A 463 -3.90 18.65 4.72
N ALA A 464 -4.09 18.25 3.46
CA ALA A 464 -3.13 17.40 2.74
C ALA A 464 -1.77 18.09 2.55
N GLU A 465 -1.79 19.37 2.20
CA GLU A 465 -0.61 20.20 2.01
C GLU A 465 0.22 20.30 3.30
N ILE A 466 -0.37 20.69 4.43
CA ILE A 466 0.32 20.77 5.73
C ILE A 466 0.95 19.42 6.10
N ALA A 467 0.23 18.32 5.92
CA ALA A 467 0.73 16.99 6.22
C ALA A 467 1.91 16.57 5.32
N MET A 468 1.87 16.95 4.04
CA MET A 468 2.96 16.72 3.10
C MET A 468 4.18 17.58 3.42
N GLU A 469 4.00 18.87 3.72
CA GLU A 469 5.09 19.78 4.13
C GLU A 469 5.89 19.22 5.31
N HIS A 470 5.18 18.71 6.33
CA HIS A 470 5.78 18.07 7.51
C HIS A 470 6.41 16.70 7.25
N SER A 471 6.44 16.27 6.00
CA SER A 471 7.02 15.02 5.53
C SER A 471 8.14 15.21 4.51
N LEU A 472 8.31 16.41 3.96
CA LEU A 472 9.37 16.71 2.98
C LEU A 472 10.77 16.42 3.53
N GLY A 473 11.59 15.74 2.74
CA GLY A 473 12.94 15.32 3.09
C GLY A 473 13.04 14.00 3.86
N LEU A 474 11.93 13.32 4.16
CA LEU A 474 11.96 12.00 4.81
C LEU A 474 12.60 10.94 3.91
N THR A 475 13.77 10.45 4.31
CA THR A 475 14.52 9.38 3.63
C THR A 475 13.90 8.01 3.87
N CYS A 476 14.05 7.06 2.94
CA CYS A 476 13.67 5.66 3.16
C CYS A 476 14.94 4.88 3.52
N ASP A 477 15.20 4.72 4.81
CA ASP A 477 16.46 4.17 5.32
C ASP A 477 16.20 3.15 6.44
N PRO A 478 15.57 2.01 6.11
CA PRO A 478 15.19 1.00 7.10
C PRO A 478 16.39 0.18 7.56
N VAL A 479 16.43 -0.15 8.87
CA VAL A 479 17.45 -1.02 9.44
C VAL A 479 17.36 -2.41 8.82
N ALA A 480 18.51 -2.94 8.39
CA ALA A 480 18.65 -4.23 7.68
C ALA A 480 17.75 -4.38 6.43
N GLY A 481 17.28 -3.27 5.84
CA GLY A 481 16.37 -3.32 4.71
C GLY A 481 14.97 -3.87 5.05
N LEU A 482 14.57 -3.86 6.33
CA LEU A 482 13.29 -4.44 6.79
C LEU A 482 12.25 -3.35 7.04
N VAL A 483 10.98 -3.64 6.70
CA VAL A 483 9.83 -2.76 6.96
C VAL A 483 9.41 -2.80 8.44
N GLN A 484 10.34 -2.46 9.34
CA GLN A 484 10.18 -2.49 10.78
C GLN A 484 10.64 -1.18 11.40
N VAL A 485 11.95 -0.92 11.40
CA VAL A 485 12.55 0.27 12.02
C VAL A 485 13.15 1.13 10.91
N PRO A 486 12.78 2.41 10.78
CA PRO A 486 11.83 3.20 11.59
C PRO A 486 10.37 3.17 11.05
N CYS A 487 10.03 2.22 10.18
CA CYS A 487 8.76 2.19 9.45
C CYS A 487 7.53 2.16 10.37
N ILE A 488 7.56 1.33 11.42
CA ILE A 488 6.44 1.17 12.36
C ILE A 488 6.18 2.49 13.10
N GLU A 489 7.23 3.12 13.66
CA GLU A 489 7.08 4.38 14.41
C GLU A 489 6.67 5.53 13.48
N ARG A 490 7.15 5.54 12.24
CA ARG A 490 6.79 6.57 11.25
C ARG A 490 5.29 6.58 10.96
N ASN A 491 4.63 5.43 10.92
CA ASN A 491 3.17 5.35 10.70
C ASN A 491 2.39 5.97 11.86
N ALA A 492 2.77 5.66 13.10
CA ALA A 492 2.15 6.25 14.29
C ALA A 492 2.31 7.79 14.31
N ILE A 493 3.53 8.27 14.07
CA ILE A 493 3.80 9.71 14.02
C ILE A 493 3.04 10.38 12.87
N ALA A 494 2.96 9.75 11.70
CA ALA A 494 2.23 10.27 10.54
C ALA A 494 0.72 10.35 10.78
N ALA A 495 0.11 9.36 11.42
CA ALA A 495 -1.31 9.40 11.78
C ALA A 495 -1.63 10.60 12.71
N VAL A 496 -0.77 10.86 13.70
CA VAL A 496 -0.89 12.03 14.58
C VAL A 496 -0.70 13.35 13.81
N LYS A 497 0.27 13.41 12.90
CA LYS A 497 0.46 14.58 12.02
C LYS A 497 -0.77 14.85 11.17
N ALA A 498 -1.36 13.81 10.56
CA ALA A 498 -2.55 13.92 9.73
C ALA A 498 -3.74 14.50 10.51
N ILE A 499 -3.97 14.02 11.74
CA ILE A 499 -5.03 14.54 12.62
C ILE A 499 -4.82 16.03 12.92
N ASN A 500 -3.60 16.41 13.28
CA ASN A 500 -3.28 17.81 13.58
C ASN A 500 -3.41 18.71 12.34
N ALA A 501 -2.94 18.24 11.17
CA ALA A 501 -3.05 18.96 9.91
C ALA A 501 -4.52 19.23 9.54
N ALA A 502 -5.38 18.21 9.64
CA ALA A 502 -6.82 18.37 9.43
C ALA A 502 -7.43 19.39 10.40
N ARG A 503 -7.11 19.31 11.71
CA ARG A 503 -7.60 20.27 12.70
C ARG A 503 -7.15 21.70 12.42
N MET A 504 -5.88 21.90 12.04
CA MET A 504 -5.35 23.22 11.69
C MET A 504 -6.06 23.80 10.47
N ALA A 505 -6.26 23.01 9.42
CA ALA A 505 -6.96 23.44 8.22
C ALA A 505 -8.44 23.80 8.51
N LEU A 506 -9.13 23.01 9.34
CA LEU A 506 -10.53 23.25 9.73
C LEU A 506 -10.72 24.50 10.60
N TRP A 507 -9.71 24.88 11.40
CA TRP A 507 -9.73 26.15 12.13
C TRP A 507 -9.35 27.36 11.27
N GLY A 508 -8.67 27.12 10.16
CA GLY A 508 -8.40 28.11 9.12
C GLY A 508 -9.57 28.28 8.17
N ASP A 509 -9.38 29.10 7.15
CA ASP A 509 -10.34 29.32 6.05
C ASP A 509 -9.91 28.64 4.74
N GLY A 510 -8.93 27.73 4.81
CA GLY A 510 -8.36 27.03 3.67
C GLY A 510 -7.37 27.84 2.83
N ARG A 511 -7.04 29.08 3.22
CA ARG A 511 -5.98 29.86 2.54
C ARG A 511 -4.59 29.42 3.01
N HIS A 512 -3.78 28.93 2.08
CA HIS A 512 -2.37 28.62 2.31
C HIS A 512 -1.45 29.44 1.39
N THR A 513 -0.20 29.66 1.83
CA THR A 513 0.81 30.35 1.02
C THR A 513 1.46 29.41 0.01
N VAL A 514 1.55 28.12 0.37
CA VAL A 514 2.07 27.04 -0.47
C VAL A 514 0.88 26.19 -0.89
N THR A 515 0.74 25.92 -2.19
CA THR A 515 -0.34 25.05 -2.70
C THR A 515 0.05 23.58 -2.59
N LEU A 516 -0.92 22.66 -2.62
CA LEU A 516 -0.62 21.23 -2.62
C LEU A 516 0.24 20.84 -3.84
N ASP A 517 -0.06 21.40 -5.02
CA ASP A 517 0.75 21.18 -6.23
C ASP A 517 2.22 21.58 -6.03
N ALA A 518 2.47 22.69 -5.33
CA ALA A 518 3.84 23.12 -5.01
C ALA A 518 4.52 22.16 -4.04
N ALA A 519 3.82 21.71 -3.00
CA ALA A 519 4.34 20.72 -2.04
C ALA A 519 4.67 19.38 -2.73
N ILE A 520 3.80 18.88 -3.62
CA ILE A 520 4.04 17.65 -4.41
C ILE A 520 5.26 17.81 -5.32
N LYS A 521 5.37 18.96 -6.01
CA LYS A 521 6.53 19.26 -6.85
C LYS A 521 7.82 19.31 -6.04
N THR A 522 7.79 19.91 -4.84
CA THR A 522 8.94 19.92 -3.93
C THR A 522 9.29 18.52 -3.44
N MET A 523 8.29 17.66 -3.15
CA MET A 523 8.51 16.26 -2.81
C MET A 523 9.26 15.53 -3.93
N TRP A 524 8.83 15.70 -5.19
CA TRP A 524 9.52 15.09 -6.33
C TRP A 524 10.95 15.61 -6.49
N GLN A 525 11.16 16.92 -6.42
CA GLN A 525 12.49 17.53 -6.55
C GLN A 525 13.45 17.05 -5.45
N THR A 526 13.00 17.07 -4.19
CA THR A 526 13.80 16.59 -3.05
C THR A 526 14.09 15.09 -3.16
N GLY A 527 13.15 14.30 -3.68
CA GLY A 527 13.36 12.88 -3.99
C GLY A 527 14.44 12.65 -5.06
N ARG A 528 14.48 13.48 -6.10
CA ARG A 528 15.54 13.45 -7.12
C ARG A 528 16.90 13.85 -6.56
N ASP A 529 16.93 14.84 -5.66
CA ASP A 529 18.16 15.32 -5.01
C ASP A 529 18.66 14.35 -3.92
N MET A 530 17.80 13.46 -3.42
CA MET A 530 18.14 12.48 -2.41
C MET A 530 19.15 11.47 -2.96
N LEU A 531 20.31 11.37 -2.29
CA LEU A 531 21.34 10.38 -2.65
C LEU A 531 20.77 8.96 -2.57
N SER A 532 21.12 8.11 -3.54
CA SER A 532 20.65 6.71 -3.62
C SER A 532 20.86 5.92 -2.34
N LYS A 533 21.95 6.19 -1.60
CA LYS A 533 22.24 5.56 -0.30
C LYS A 533 21.29 5.91 0.85
N TYR A 534 20.32 6.79 0.65
CA TYR A 534 19.27 7.15 1.62
C TYR A 534 17.85 6.83 1.11
N LYS A 535 17.74 6.02 0.05
CA LYS A 535 16.48 5.48 -0.50
C LYS A 535 16.33 4.01 -0.11
N GLU A 536 15.30 3.32 -0.60
CA GLU A 536 14.88 1.97 -0.18
C GLU A 536 16.01 0.90 -0.05
N THR A 537 17.07 0.97 -0.86
CA THR A 537 18.25 0.08 -0.79
C THR A 537 19.30 0.48 0.26
N SER A 538 19.00 1.49 1.09
CA SER A 538 19.94 2.29 1.87
C SER A 538 21.17 1.51 2.36
N VAL A 539 22.33 2.01 1.95
CA VAL A 539 23.64 1.69 2.52
C VAL A 539 24.16 2.87 3.34
N GLY A 540 23.25 3.68 3.88
CA GLY A 540 23.54 4.92 4.59
C GLY A 540 22.77 5.05 5.90
N GLY A 541 22.95 6.20 6.55
CA GLY A 541 22.17 6.67 7.71
C GLY A 541 21.88 5.60 8.77
N LEU A 542 20.61 5.35 9.08
CA LEU A 542 20.22 4.44 10.14
C LEU A 542 20.52 2.98 9.78
N ALA A 543 20.39 2.58 8.50
CA ALA A 543 20.63 1.22 8.05
C ALA A 543 22.05 0.71 8.34
N VAL A 544 23.06 1.58 8.26
CA VAL A 544 24.46 1.19 8.47
C VAL A 544 25.05 1.58 9.83
N ASN A 545 24.39 2.48 10.56
CA ASN A 545 24.87 2.92 11.88
C ASN A 545 24.28 2.11 13.05
N VAL A 546 23.23 1.32 12.81
CA VAL A 546 22.74 0.33 13.76
C VAL A 546 23.46 -0.98 13.49
N VAL A 547 24.49 -1.28 14.29
CA VAL A 547 25.23 -2.55 14.20
C VAL A 547 24.39 -3.63 14.91
N GLU A 548 24.03 -4.69 14.18
CA GLU A 548 23.42 -5.88 14.77
C GLU A 548 24.44 -6.53 15.74
N CYS A 549 24.06 -6.67 17.00
CA CYS A 549 24.87 -7.28 18.06
C CYS A 549 24.70 -8.80 18.09
#